data_AF-A0A0D0AC41-F1
#
_entry.id   AF-A0A0D0AC41-F1
#
_cell.length_a   1.000
_cell.length_b   1.000
_cell.length_c   1.000
_cell.angle_alpha   90.00
_cell.angle_beta   90.00
_cell.angle_gamma   90.00
#
_symmetry.space_group_name_H-M   'P 1'
#
loop_
_entity.id
_entity.type
_entity.pdbx_description
1 polymer ?
#
loop_
_entity_poly.entity_id
_entity_poly.type
_entity_poly.pdbx_seq_one_letter_code
_entity_poly.pdbx_strand_id
1 'polypeptide(L)'
;MTFVSNDPSWWSYIDLRFLSSYWLVAAGVVMVYDWVLTIGQEIELIWRQRWSLMTVLYLVIRYIGIPYSVYVTRPKIGDILAYAINWTNVAITAMLGVIMIARLYAMYQGSRTILIFLVIIFLAVNIACVVLAAIALKYMGAEELILSGMHMCNYYYEGDIQVLISMTWILSTVWEVLALCLSVGIAVKHFHDLRRLGLSTGSTIGDCFRVLIQSHVLYFARRACN
;
A
#
# COMPACT_ATOMS: atom_id res chain seq x y z
N MET A 1 -3.35 22.80 23.03
CA MET A 1 -2.54 23.77 23.80
C MET A 1 -1.33 24.15 22.95
N THR A 2 -0.79 25.36 23.02
CA THR A 2 0.44 25.69 22.27
C THR A 2 1.66 25.33 23.12
N PHE A 3 2.51 24.43 22.64
CA PHE A 3 3.76 24.08 23.32
C PHE A 3 4.92 24.82 22.67
N VAL A 4 5.70 25.54 23.48
CA VAL A 4 6.81 26.38 23.03
C VAL A 4 8.10 25.89 23.70
N SER A 5 9.10 25.48 22.91
CA SER A 5 10.44 25.12 23.40
C SER A 5 11.52 25.67 22.46
N ASN A 6 12.58 26.21 23.06
CA ASN A 6 13.74 26.74 22.35
C ASN A 6 15.01 25.92 22.59
N ASP A 7 14.86 24.67 23.04
CA ASP A 7 16.01 23.84 23.41
C ASP A 7 16.79 23.36 22.16
N PRO A 8 18.14 23.41 22.18
CA PRO A 8 18.97 22.94 21.07
C PRO A 8 18.82 21.45 20.75
N SER A 9 18.32 20.65 21.70
CA SER A 9 18.07 19.21 21.52
C SER A 9 17.09 18.90 20.40
N TRP A 10 16.20 19.85 20.06
CA TRP A 10 15.21 19.69 19.00
C TRP A 10 15.75 19.85 17.58
N TRP A 11 16.98 20.34 17.41
CA TRP A 11 17.54 20.66 16.10
C TRP A 11 17.65 19.44 15.18
N SER A 12 18.00 18.28 15.73
CA SER A 12 18.04 17.01 14.99
C SER A 12 16.65 16.58 14.51
N TYR A 13 15.62 16.73 15.35
CA TYR A 13 14.24 16.43 14.98
C TYR A 13 13.72 17.35 13.87
N ILE A 14 14.02 18.64 13.98
CA ILE A 14 13.70 19.66 12.99
C ILE A 14 14.34 19.31 11.64
N ASP A 15 15.64 18.98 11.63
CA ASP A 15 16.39 18.65 10.41
C ASP A 15 15.84 17.40 9.70
N LEU A 16 15.55 16.35 10.46
CA LEU A 16 14.90 15.13 9.95
C LEU A 16 13.54 15.43 9.29
N ARG A 17 12.79 16.37 9.87
CA ARG A 17 11.47 16.75 9.35
C ARG A 17 11.57 17.54 8.05
N PHE A 18 12.56 18.43 7.94
CA PHE A 18 12.87 19.12 6.69
C PHE A 18 13.31 18.12 5.62
N LEU A 19 14.25 17.23 5.93
CA LEU A 19 14.73 16.20 5.02
C LEU A 19 13.57 15.35 4.47
N SER A 20 12.67 14.91 5.35
CA SER A 20 11.49 14.13 4.99
C SER A 20 10.54 14.91 4.08
N SER A 21 10.35 16.21 4.35
CA SER A 21 9.51 17.09 3.54
C SER A 21 10.08 17.30 2.14
N TYR A 22 11.39 17.56 2.03
CA TYR A 22 12.07 17.67 0.74
C TYR A 22 12.01 16.38 -0.06
N TRP A 23 12.22 15.24 0.61
CA TRP A 23 12.13 13.93 -0.02
C TRP A 23 10.73 13.64 -0.56
N LEU A 24 9.68 13.99 0.20
CA LEU A 24 8.29 13.84 -0.21
C LEU A 24 7.94 14.71 -1.44
N VAL A 25 8.42 15.96 -1.45
CA VAL A 25 8.26 16.86 -2.61
C VAL A 25 8.99 16.29 -3.83
N ALA A 26 10.23 15.84 -3.68
CA ALA A 26 11.00 15.24 -4.76
C ALA A 26 10.32 13.98 -5.32
N ALA A 27 9.83 13.09 -4.45
CA ALA A 27 9.08 11.91 -4.85
C ALA A 27 7.78 12.28 -5.60
N GLY A 28 7.06 13.30 -5.13
CA GLY A 28 5.87 13.83 -5.81
C GLY A 28 6.18 14.36 -7.20
N VAL A 29 7.26 15.14 -7.36
CA VAL A 29 7.71 15.66 -8.65
C VAL A 29 8.06 14.53 -9.62
N VAL A 30 8.81 13.52 -9.17
CA VAL A 30 9.15 12.36 -10.00
C VAL A 30 7.90 11.58 -10.43
N MET A 31 6.92 11.43 -9.52
CA MET A 31 5.66 10.74 -9.83
C MET A 31 4.82 11.50 -10.86
N VAL A 32 4.73 12.83 -10.74
CA VAL A 32 4.04 13.68 -11.73
C VAL A 32 4.76 13.61 -13.08
N TYR A 33 6.10 13.63 -13.07
CA TYR A 33 6.91 13.53 -14.27
C TYR A 33 6.68 12.20 -15.02
N ASP A 34 6.70 11.08 -14.29
CA ASP A 34 6.41 9.76 -14.86
C ASP A 34 4.98 9.67 -15.43
N TRP A 35 4.01 10.32 -14.78
CA TRP A 35 2.65 10.43 -15.30
C TRP A 35 2.56 11.21 -16.60
N VAL A 36 3.19 12.38 -16.68
CA VAL A 36 3.20 13.19 -17.91
C VAL A 36 3.81 12.42 -19.08
N LEU A 37 4.83 11.59 -18.83
CA LEU A 37 5.46 10.76 -19.86
C LEU A 37 4.56 9.61 -20.33
N THR A 38 3.78 9.02 -19.43
CA THR A 38 3.01 7.79 -19.72
C THR A 38 1.58 8.06 -20.16
N ILE A 39 1.03 9.26 -19.91
CA ILE A 39 -0.36 9.61 -20.29
C ILE A 39 -0.64 9.47 -21.79
N GLY A 40 0.35 9.75 -22.64
CA GLY A 40 0.20 9.59 -24.09
C GLY A 40 -0.07 8.14 -24.50
N GLN A 41 0.61 7.19 -23.85
CA GLN A 41 0.40 5.75 -24.06
C GLN A 41 -0.91 5.28 -23.41
N GLU A 42 -1.29 5.86 -22.26
CA GLU A 42 -2.54 5.53 -21.58
C GLU A 42 -3.78 5.94 -22.38
N ILE A 43 -3.78 7.12 -23.00
CA ILE A 43 -4.93 7.55 -23.81
C ILE A 43 -5.12 6.61 -25.01
N GLU A 44 -4.04 6.12 -25.61
CA GLU A 44 -4.13 5.24 -26.77
C GLU A 44 -4.45 3.79 -26.41
N LEU A 45 -3.88 3.23 -25.33
CA LEU A 45 -4.12 1.84 -24.92
C LEU A 45 -5.32 1.66 -24.00
N ILE A 46 -5.55 2.57 -23.05
CA ILE A 46 -6.58 2.40 -22.01
C ILE A 46 -7.91 3.02 -22.46
N TRP A 47 -7.88 4.26 -22.96
CA TRP A 47 -9.12 4.98 -23.28
C TRP A 47 -9.79 4.52 -24.59
N ARG A 48 -9.01 4.00 -25.55
CA ARG A 48 -9.54 3.43 -26.81
C ARG A 48 -9.92 1.95 -26.73
N GLN A 49 -9.55 1.25 -25.66
CA GLN A 49 -9.78 -0.19 -25.51
C GLN A 49 -10.98 -0.48 -24.58
N ARG A 50 -11.47 -1.72 -24.58
CA ARG A 50 -12.63 -2.13 -23.78
C ARG A 50 -12.29 -2.03 -22.29
N TRP A 51 -13.13 -1.31 -21.55
CA TRP A 51 -12.96 -1.03 -20.12
C TRP A 51 -12.99 -2.36 -19.34
N SER A 52 -11.86 -2.73 -18.75
CA SER A 52 -11.77 -3.85 -17.82
C SER A 52 -11.72 -3.34 -16.38
N LEU A 53 -12.15 -4.16 -15.41
CA LEU A 53 -12.05 -3.83 -13.98
C LEU A 53 -10.63 -3.44 -13.55
N MET A 54 -9.60 -4.05 -14.16
CA MET A 54 -8.19 -3.72 -13.93
C MET A 54 -7.85 -2.29 -14.40
N THR A 55 -8.42 -1.86 -15.52
CA THR A 55 -8.19 -0.54 -16.10
C THR A 55 -8.86 0.56 -15.28
N VAL A 56 -10.07 0.30 -14.77
CA VAL A 56 -10.77 1.20 -13.85
C VAL A 56 -10.01 1.32 -12.53
N LEU A 57 -9.56 0.19 -11.95
CA LEU A 57 -8.74 0.20 -10.74
C LEU A 57 -7.51 1.09 -10.94
N TYR A 58 -6.77 0.87 -12.03
CA TYR A 58 -5.56 1.61 -12.36
C TYR A 58 -5.79 3.12 -12.51
N LEU A 59 -6.86 3.53 -13.22
CA LEU A 59 -7.20 4.94 -13.39
C LEU A 59 -7.58 5.60 -12.07
N VAL A 60 -8.31 4.91 -11.19
CA VAL A 60 -8.71 5.41 -9.87
C VAL A 60 -7.48 5.72 -9.01
N ILE A 61 -6.52 4.80 -8.90
CA ILE A 61 -5.28 5.07 -8.14
C ILE A 61 -4.46 6.18 -8.76
N ARG A 62 -4.33 6.20 -10.10
CA ARG A 62 -3.50 7.20 -10.77
C ARG A 62 -4.06 8.61 -10.62
N TYR A 63 -5.36 8.80 -10.84
CA TYR A 63 -5.99 10.11 -10.78
C TYR A 63 -6.33 10.59 -9.36
N ILE A 64 -6.37 9.69 -8.36
CA ILE A 64 -6.50 10.08 -6.94
C ILE A 64 -5.11 10.40 -6.34
N GLY A 65 -4.08 9.61 -6.65
CA GLY A 65 -2.74 9.74 -6.06
C GLY A 65 -1.96 11.00 -6.48
N ILE A 66 -2.19 11.49 -7.70
CA ILE A 66 -1.48 12.67 -8.24
C ILE A 66 -1.94 13.98 -7.58
N PRO A 67 -3.24 14.36 -7.57
CA PRO A 67 -3.69 15.57 -6.87
C PRO A 67 -3.44 15.49 -5.35
N TYR A 68 -3.43 14.28 -4.80
CA TYR A 68 -3.04 14.01 -3.42
C TYR A 68 -1.60 14.41 -3.11
N SER A 69 -0.62 14.00 -3.93
CA SER A 69 0.80 14.35 -3.73
C SER A 69 1.09 15.85 -3.78
N VAL A 70 0.31 16.59 -4.57
CA VAL A 70 0.41 18.06 -4.68
C VAL A 70 -0.25 18.73 -3.47
N TYR A 71 -1.37 18.21 -2.98
CA TYR A 71 -2.07 18.74 -1.80
C TYR A 71 -1.25 18.57 -0.50
N VAL A 72 -0.48 17.48 -0.41
CA VAL A 72 0.46 17.15 0.68
C VAL A 72 1.53 18.23 0.91
N THR A 73 1.81 19.11 -0.07
CA THR A 73 2.83 20.16 0.04
C THR A 73 2.38 21.44 0.76
N ARG A 74 1.11 21.52 1.19
CA ARG A 74 0.57 22.69 1.91
C ARG A 74 0.64 22.47 3.44
N PRO A 75 1.50 23.19 4.18
CA PRO A 75 1.77 22.95 5.61
C PRO A 75 0.69 23.47 6.57
N LYS A 76 -0.44 23.99 6.06
CA LYS A 76 -1.43 24.72 6.87
C LYS A 76 -2.66 23.92 7.29
N ILE A 77 -2.77 22.64 6.94
CA ILE A 77 -3.97 21.87 7.29
C ILE A 77 -3.56 20.54 7.92
N GLY A 78 -3.38 20.58 9.24
CA GLY A 78 -2.90 19.46 10.03
C GLY A 78 -3.78 18.22 9.90
N ASP A 79 -5.09 18.35 10.06
CA ASP A 79 -5.93 17.16 10.17
C ASP A 79 -6.10 16.41 8.82
N ILE A 80 -6.05 17.16 7.71
CA ILE A 80 -6.22 16.57 6.37
C ILE A 80 -5.00 15.72 5.99
N LEU A 81 -3.79 16.07 6.44
CA LEU A 81 -2.57 15.36 6.05
C LEU A 81 -2.44 13.98 6.73
N ALA A 82 -2.78 13.89 8.02
CA ALA A 82 -2.80 12.62 8.75
C ALA A 82 -3.95 11.70 8.27
N TYR A 83 -5.09 12.30 7.93
CA TYR A 83 -6.20 11.61 7.27
C TYR A 83 -5.75 11.05 5.92
N ALA A 84 -5.20 11.90 5.07
CA ALA A 84 -4.65 11.59 3.76
C ALA A 84 -3.67 10.40 3.80
N ILE A 85 -2.68 10.42 4.69
CA ILE A 85 -1.65 9.37 4.77
C ILE A 85 -2.24 8.03 5.18
N ASN A 86 -3.18 8.00 6.12
CA ASN A 86 -3.85 6.76 6.52
C ASN A 86 -4.67 6.18 5.36
N TRP A 87 -5.49 6.99 4.70
CA TRP A 87 -6.34 6.51 3.60
C TRP A 87 -5.54 6.04 2.39
N THR A 88 -4.41 6.69 2.10
CA THR A 88 -3.52 6.25 1.02
C THR A 88 -2.87 4.90 1.31
N ASN A 89 -2.42 4.66 2.54
CA ASN A 89 -1.89 3.35 2.94
C ASN A 89 -2.95 2.25 2.86
N VAL A 90 -4.18 2.53 3.30
CA VAL A 90 -5.31 1.61 3.16
C VAL A 90 -5.61 1.33 1.69
N ALA A 91 -5.58 2.35 0.82
CA ALA A 91 -5.81 2.18 -0.61
C ALA A 91 -4.72 1.34 -1.28
N ILE A 92 -3.44 1.62 -1.01
CA ILE A 92 -2.30 0.86 -1.58
C ILE A 92 -2.37 -0.60 -1.16
N THR A 93 -2.58 -0.87 0.13
CA THR A 93 -2.67 -2.25 0.64
C THR A 93 -3.86 -3.01 0.06
N ALA A 94 -5.02 -2.37 -0.07
CA ALA A 94 -6.18 -2.98 -0.72
C ALA A 94 -5.87 -3.36 -2.19
N MET A 95 -5.25 -2.46 -2.95
CA MET A 95 -4.96 -2.74 -4.36
C MET A 95 -3.93 -3.84 -4.56
N LEU A 96 -2.88 -3.87 -3.74
CA LEU A 96 -1.92 -4.97 -3.74
C LEU A 96 -2.61 -6.30 -3.43
N GLY A 97 -3.56 -6.31 -2.49
CA GLY A 97 -4.41 -7.47 -2.22
C GLY A 97 -5.24 -7.92 -3.43
N VAL A 98 -5.85 -6.99 -4.17
CA VAL A 98 -6.59 -7.31 -5.39
C VAL A 98 -5.68 -7.93 -6.47
N ILE A 99 -4.48 -7.36 -6.67
CA ILE A 99 -3.50 -7.90 -7.62
C ILE A 99 -3.09 -9.32 -7.21
N MET A 100 -2.88 -9.55 -5.91
CA MET A 100 -2.51 -10.85 -5.37
C MET A 100 -3.63 -11.89 -5.57
N ILE A 101 -4.90 -11.51 -5.34
CA ILE A 101 -6.06 -12.38 -5.60
C ILE A 101 -6.16 -12.73 -7.09
N ALA A 102 -6.02 -11.74 -7.98
CA ALA A 102 -6.08 -11.97 -9.42
C ALA A 102 -4.99 -12.94 -9.90
N ARG A 103 -3.77 -12.79 -9.37
CA ARG A 103 -2.65 -13.71 -9.64
C ARG A 103 -2.94 -15.12 -9.12
N LEU A 104 -3.43 -15.24 -7.88
CA LEU A 104 -3.75 -16.54 -7.29
C LEU A 104 -4.88 -17.25 -8.04
N TYR A 105 -5.86 -16.50 -8.55
CA TYR A 105 -6.95 -17.01 -9.37
C TYR A 105 -6.46 -17.59 -10.70
N ALA A 106 -5.57 -16.88 -11.40
CA ALA A 106 -4.94 -17.38 -12.62
C ALA A 106 -4.14 -18.66 -12.36
N MET A 107 -3.44 -18.70 -11.22
CA MET A 107 -2.65 -19.86 -10.79
C MET A 107 -3.50 -21.09 -10.44
N TYR A 108 -4.70 -20.89 -9.89
CA TYR A 108 -5.65 -21.97 -9.57
C TYR A 108 -6.52 -22.43 -10.74
N GLN A 109 -6.07 -22.18 -11.98
CA GLN A 109 -6.77 -22.53 -13.23
C GLN A 109 -8.24 -22.05 -13.26
N GLY A 110 -8.54 -20.92 -12.60
CA GLY A 110 -9.90 -20.35 -12.61
C GLY A 110 -10.89 -21.02 -11.65
N SER A 111 -10.44 -21.76 -10.63
CA SER A 111 -11.32 -22.34 -9.61
C SER A 111 -12.09 -21.25 -8.84
N ARG A 112 -13.41 -21.19 -9.05
CA ARG A 112 -14.28 -20.16 -8.45
C ARG A 112 -14.41 -20.30 -6.93
N THR A 113 -14.32 -21.52 -6.40
CA THR A 113 -14.47 -21.77 -4.96
C THR A 113 -13.37 -21.09 -4.15
N ILE A 114 -12.13 -21.14 -4.65
CA ILE A 114 -10.97 -20.56 -3.97
C ILE A 114 -10.95 -19.03 -4.14
N LEU A 115 -11.40 -18.54 -5.29
CA LEU A 115 -11.61 -17.11 -5.49
C LEU A 115 -12.63 -16.54 -4.50
N ILE A 116 -13.79 -17.19 -4.36
CA ILE A 116 -14.84 -16.76 -3.41
C ILE A 116 -14.28 -16.76 -1.99
N PHE A 117 -13.57 -17.81 -1.60
CA PHE A 117 -12.93 -17.89 -0.28
C PHE A 117 -11.93 -16.74 -0.04
N LEU A 118 -11.03 -16.47 -0.99
CA LEU A 118 -10.07 -15.36 -0.88
C LEU A 118 -10.79 -14.01 -0.80
N VAL A 119 -11.76 -13.76 -1.67
CA VAL A 119 -12.48 -12.48 -1.72
C VAL A 119 -13.22 -12.21 -0.41
N ILE A 120 -13.86 -13.23 0.18
CA ILE A 120 -14.57 -13.09 1.45
C ILE A 120 -13.60 -12.67 2.57
N ILE A 121 -12.48 -13.38 2.72
CA ILE A 121 -11.50 -13.08 3.77
C ILE A 121 -10.84 -11.72 3.54
N PHE A 122 -10.50 -11.41 2.29
CA PHE A 122 -9.93 -10.11 1.93
C PHE A 122 -10.88 -8.97 2.28
N LEU A 123 -12.16 -9.08 1.93
CA LEU A 123 -13.17 -8.07 2.27
C LEU A 123 -13.31 -7.92 3.77
N ALA A 124 -13.35 -9.01 4.52
CA ALA A 124 -13.42 -8.96 5.99
C ALA A 124 -12.23 -8.21 6.60
N VAL A 125 -11.01 -8.50 6.13
CA VAL A 125 -9.78 -7.82 6.59
C VAL A 125 -9.78 -6.34 6.22
N ASN A 126 -10.21 -5.98 5.00
CA ASN A 126 -10.28 -4.59 4.58
C ASN A 126 -11.33 -3.80 5.37
N ILE A 127 -12.51 -4.37 5.62
CA ILE A 127 -13.55 -3.73 6.42
C ILE A 127 -13.03 -3.47 7.84
N ALA A 128 -12.40 -4.48 8.46
CA ALA A 128 -11.79 -4.32 9.78
C ALA A 128 -10.70 -3.23 9.80
N CYS A 129 -9.85 -3.20 8.79
CA CYS A 129 -8.80 -2.18 8.61
C CYS A 129 -9.39 -0.77 8.48
N VAL A 130 -10.44 -0.59 7.67
CA VAL A 130 -11.13 0.70 7.49
C VAL A 130 -11.78 1.17 8.78
N VAL A 131 -12.43 0.27 9.53
CA VAL A 131 -13.04 0.60 10.83
C VAL A 131 -11.98 1.02 11.84
N LEU A 132 -10.88 0.28 11.95
CA LEU A 132 -9.79 0.61 12.86
C LEU A 132 -9.11 1.94 12.48
N ALA A 133 -8.91 2.20 11.19
CA ALA A 133 -8.38 3.48 10.71
C ALA A 133 -9.32 4.65 11.02
N ALA A 134 -10.63 4.46 10.83
CA ALA A 134 -11.64 5.48 11.16
C ALA A 134 -11.68 5.77 12.67
N ILE A 135 -11.50 4.75 13.51
CA ILE A 135 -11.39 4.92 14.96
C ILE A 135 -10.09 5.64 15.32
N ALA A 136 -8.95 5.24 14.74
CA ALA A 136 -7.65 5.87 14.97
C ALA A 136 -7.66 7.37 14.64
N LEU A 137 -8.36 7.77 13.58
CA LEU A 137 -8.51 9.18 13.19
C LEU A 137 -9.28 10.02 14.21
N LYS A 138 -10.18 9.42 14.99
CA LYS A 138 -10.92 10.15 16.05
C LYS A 138 -10.08 10.46 17.28
N TYR A 139 -9.00 9.71 17.50
CA TYR A 139 -8.09 9.89 18.63
C TYR A 139 -6.86 10.73 18.29
N MET A 140 -6.78 11.24 17.05
CA MET A 140 -5.74 12.18 16.62
C MET A 140 -6.07 13.59 17.11
N GLY A 141 -5.23 14.15 17.96
CA GLY A 141 -5.25 15.57 18.31
C GLY A 141 -4.12 16.32 17.61
N ALA A 142 -4.41 17.49 17.05
CA ALA A 142 -3.40 18.39 16.50
C ALA A 142 -3.10 19.52 17.48
N GLU A 143 -1.84 19.70 17.83
CA GLU A 143 -1.37 20.82 18.63
C GLU A 143 -0.36 21.67 17.85
N GLU A 144 -0.41 22.98 18.05
CA GLU A 144 0.59 23.90 17.51
C GLU A 144 1.84 23.89 18.40
N LEU A 145 2.96 23.48 17.80
CA LEU A 145 4.27 23.37 18.43
C LEU A 145 5.18 24.48 17.88
N ILE A 146 5.67 25.36 18.74
CA ILE A 146 6.64 26.40 18.37
C ILE A 146 8.02 25.94 18.85
N LEU A 147 8.87 25.54 17.92
CA LEU A 147 10.20 25.00 18.19
C LEU A 147 11.27 25.96 17.64
N SER A 148 12.05 26.59 18.52
CA SER A 148 13.08 27.58 18.12
C SER A 148 12.54 28.66 17.16
N GLY A 149 11.35 29.20 17.47
CA GLY A 149 10.66 30.20 16.64
C GLY A 149 10.01 29.69 15.34
N MET A 150 10.11 28.38 15.03
CA MET A 150 9.39 27.78 13.90
C MET A 150 8.04 27.24 14.33
N HIS A 151 7.00 27.62 13.59
CA HIS A 151 5.65 27.09 13.77
C HIS A 151 5.54 25.71 13.10
N MET A 152 5.27 24.69 13.91
CA MET A 152 5.05 23.32 13.47
C MET A 152 3.71 22.83 13.99
N CYS A 153 3.04 21.98 13.21
CA CYS A 153 1.91 21.20 13.70
C CYS A 153 2.44 19.85 14.18
N ASN A 154 2.24 19.53 15.46
CA ASN A 154 2.57 18.23 16.04
C ASN A 154 1.27 17.48 16.31
N TYR A 155 1.22 16.20 15.93
CA TYR A 155 0.09 15.35 16.24
C TYR A 155 0.41 14.57 17.49
N TYR A 156 -0.42 14.70 18.51
CA TYR A 156 -0.36 13.84 19.66
C TYR A 156 -1.49 12.81 19.57
N TYR A 157 -1.14 11.59 19.93
CA TYR A 157 -2.01 10.43 19.90
C TYR A 157 -2.63 10.30 21.30
N GLU A 158 -3.91 10.66 21.46
CA GLU A 158 -4.58 10.56 22.76
C GLU A 158 -5.17 9.16 22.92
N GLY A 159 -4.38 8.22 23.47
CA GLY A 159 -4.78 6.83 23.77
C GLY A 159 -3.90 5.76 23.11
N ASP A 160 -4.36 4.50 23.14
CA ASP A 160 -3.65 3.31 22.64
C ASP A 160 -3.65 3.18 21.09
N ILE A 161 -3.37 4.28 20.38
CA ILE A 161 -3.35 4.28 18.90
C ILE A 161 -2.23 3.38 18.35
N GLN A 162 -1.12 3.26 19.09
CA GLN A 162 -0.06 2.29 18.84
C GLN A 162 -0.62 0.85 18.72
N VAL A 163 -1.59 0.50 19.59
CA VAL A 163 -2.23 -0.82 19.59
C VAL A 163 -3.15 -0.98 18.38
N LEU A 164 -3.94 0.04 18.02
CA LEU A 164 -4.80 -0.01 16.83
C LEU A 164 -3.98 -0.14 15.53
N ILE A 165 -2.88 0.59 15.41
CA ILE A 165 -1.96 0.49 14.27
C ILE A 165 -1.36 -0.92 14.22
N SER A 166 -0.90 -1.44 15.36
CA SER A 166 -0.35 -2.79 15.47
C SER A 166 -1.36 -3.86 15.08
N MET A 167 -2.61 -3.76 15.56
CA MET A 167 -3.71 -4.67 15.19
C MET A 167 -3.98 -4.66 13.68
N THR A 168 -3.97 -3.49 13.05
CA THR A 168 -4.16 -3.33 11.61
C THR A 168 -3.04 -3.99 10.81
N TRP A 169 -1.79 -3.81 11.25
CA TRP A 169 -0.63 -4.48 10.66
C TRP A 169 -0.69 -6.00 10.81
N ILE A 170 -1.09 -6.51 11.98
CA ILE A 170 -1.24 -7.95 12.23
C ILE A 170 -2.31 -8.55 11.31
N LEU A 171 -3.49 -7.93 11.21
CA LEU A 171 -4.54 -8.42 10.30
C LEU A 171 -4.06 -8.47 8.83
N SER A 172 -3.36 -7.42 8.38
CA SER A 172 -2.84 -7.37 7.01
C SER A 172 -1.77 -8.43 6.77
N THR A 173 -0.88 -8.68 7.73
CA THR A 173 0.19 -9.69 7.59
C THR A 173 -0.36 -11.10 7.62
N VAL A 174 -1.37 -11.39 8.46
CA VAL A 174 -2.06 -12.70 8.48
C VAL A 174 -2.66 -13.02 7.10
N TRP A 175 -3.33 -12.04 6.48
CA TRP A 175 -3.87 -12.20 5.13
C TRP A 175 -2.79 -12.49 4.10
N GLU A 176 -1.68 -11.77 4.14
CA GLU A 176 -0.55 -11.97 3.22
C GLU A 176 0.12 -13.32 3.41
N VAL A 177 0.31 -13.77 4.66
CA VAL A 177 0.84 -15.10 4.97
C VAL A 177 -0.10 -16.18 4.43
N LEU A 178 -1.41 -16.02 4.58
CA LEU A 178 -2.38 -16.97 4.03
C LEU A 178 -2.28 -17.05 2.49
N ALA A 179 -2.18 -15.91 1.82
CA ALA A 179 -2.02 -15.87 0.37
C ALA A 179 -0.67 -16.46 -0.10
N LEU A 180 0.41 -16.19 0.63
CA LEU A 180 1.73 -16.77 0.40
C LEU A 180 1.69 -18.30 0.56
N CYS A 181 1.12 -18.81 1.64
CA CYS A 181 0.98 -20.24 1.88
C CYS A 181 0.19 -20.94 0.77
N LEU A 182 -0.92 -20.35 0.31
CA LEU A 182 -1.68 -20.88 -0.82
C LEU A 182 -0.87 -20.84 -2.12
N SER A 183 -0.09 -19.77 -2.34
CA SER A 183 0.75 -19.62 -3.54
C SER A 183 1.88 -20.66 -3.60
N VAL A 184 2.53 -20.94 -2.46
CA VAL A 184 3.57 -21.96 -2.37
C VAL A 184 2.96 -23.35 -2.46
N GLY A 185 1.80 -23.59 -1.82
CA GLY A 185 1.13 -24.88 -1.83
C GLY A 185 0.80 -25.37 -3.24
N ILE A 186 0.26 -24.49 -4.10
CA ILE A 186 -0.02 -24.84 -5.49
C ILE A 186 1.25 -24.96 -6.34
N ALA A 187 2.27 -24.13 -6.09
CA ALA A 187 3.55 -24.24 -6.78
C ALA A 187 4.23 -25.59 -6.51
N VAL A 188 4.24 -26.03 -5.25
CA VAL A 188 4.78 -27.34 -4.85
C VAL A 188 3.97 -28.48 -5.47
N LYS A 189 2.62 -28.39 -5.42
CA LYS A 189 1.75 -29.40 -6.06
C LYS A 189 2.03 -29.52 -7.55
N HIS A 190 2.12 -28.39 -8.25
CA HIS A 190 2.37 -28.36 -9.69
C HIS A 190 3.76 -28.89 -10.05
N PHE A 191 4.80 -28.53 -9.27
CA PHE A 191 6.15 -29.05 -9.48
C PHE A 191 6.24 -30.56 -9.22
N HIS A 192 5.51 -31.05 -8.23
CA HIS A 192 5.43 -32.47 -7.93
C HIS A 192 4.68 -33.25 -9.05
N ASP A 193 3.59 -32.69 -9.58
CA ASP A 193 2.84 -33.28 -10.69
C ASP A 193 3.67 -33.26 -12.00
N LEU A 194 4.38 -32.17 -12.30
CA LEU A 194 5.33 -32.08 -13.42
C LEU A 194 6.45 -33.12 -13.31
N ARG A 195 7.00 -33.31 -12.11
CA ARG A 195 8.05 -34.32 -11.84
C ARG A 195 7.52 -35.74 -12.02
N ARG A 196 6.25 -36.00 -11.70
CA ARG A 196 5.59 -37.30 -11.97
C ARG A 196 5.34 -37.54 -13.45
N LEU A 197 5.02 -36.49 -14.22
CA LEU A 197 4.65 -36.59 -15.64
C LEU A 197 5.85 -36.58 -16.59
N GLY A 198 7.06 -36.24 -16.14
CA GLY A 198 8.29 -36.28 -16.96
C GLY A 198 8.27 -35.36 -18.20
N LEU A 199 7.35 -34.41 -18.26
CA LEU A 199 7.09 -33.58 -19.44
C LEU A 199 7.99 -32.33 -19.45
N SER A 200 8.86 -32.19 -20.46
CA SER A 200 9.74 -31.02 -20.65
C SER A 200 9.00 -29.75 -21.12
N THR A 201 7.70 -29.83 -21.40
CA THR A 201 6.84 -28.67 -21.73
C THR A 201 6.61 -27.72 -20.54
N GLY A 202 7.08 -28.08 -19.34
CA GLY A 202 6.94 -27.28 -18.11
C GLY A 202 7.94 -26.14 -17.92
N SER A 203 8.93 -25.93 -18.80
CA SER A 203 9.96 -24.91 -18.59
C SER A 203 9.39 -23.49 -18.54
N THR A 204 8.63 -23.08 -19.56
CA THR A 204 8.08 -21.71 -19.65
C THR A 204 7.00 -21.40 -18.61
N ILE A 205 6.16 -22.39 -18.26
CA ILE A 205 5.16 -22.24 -17.20
C ILE A 205 5.85 -22.20 -15.83
N GLY A 206 6.85 -23.06 -15.60
CA GLY A 206 7.66 -23.03 -14.38
C GLY A 206 8.40 -21.71 -14.18
N ASP A 207 8.95 -21.13 -15.25
CA ASP A 207 9.64 -19.84 -15.21
C ASP A 207 8.69 -18.68 -14.87
N CYS A 208 7.48 -18.66 -15.44
CA CYS A 208 6.45 -17.66 -15.10
C CYS A 208 6.02 -17.75 -13.64
N PHE A 209 5.79 -18.98 -13.14
CA PHE A 209 5.49 -19.22 -11.73
C PHE A 209 6.63 -18.80 -10.80
N ARG A 210 7.89 -19.08 -11.19
CA ARG A 210 9.08 -18.69 -10.44
C ARG A 210 9.17 -17.17 -10.31
N VAL A 211 8.94 -16.43 -11.40
CA VAL A 211 8.91 -14.96 -11.40
C VAL A 211 7.78 -14.42 -10.51
N LEU A 212 6.59 -15.04 -10.56
CA LEU A 212 5.46 -14.66 -9.71
C LEU A 212 5.77 -14.84 -8.21
N ILE A 213 6.36 -15.98 -7.83
CA ILE A 213 6.71 -16.27 -6.44
C ILE A 213 7.82 -15.35 -5.96
N GLN A 214 8.85 -15.12 -6.78
CA GLN A 214 9.94 -14.21 -6.45
C GLN A 214 9.41 -12.79 -6.20
N SER A 215 8.42 -12.35 -6.96
CA SER A 215 7.75 -11.06 -6.75
C SER A 215 7.01 -10.99 -5.40
N HIS A 216 6.30 -12.05 -5.01
CA HIS A 216 5.62 -12.10 -3.70
C HIS A 216 6.60 -12.17 -2.52
N VAL A 217 7.68 -12.93 -2.65
CA VAL A 217 8.72 -13.01 -1.61
C VAL A 217 9.46 -11.69 -1.46
N LEU A 218 9.80 -11.02 -2.57
CA LEU A 218 10.43 -9.70 -2.53
C LEU A 218 9.51 -8.64 -1.92
N TYR A 219 8.22 -8.69 -2.26
CA TYR A 219 7.22 -7.81 -1.65
C TYR A 219 7.12 -8.05 -0.13
N PHE A 220 7.02 -9.30 0.31
CA PHE A 220 6.94 -9.64 1.73
C PHE A 220 8.21 -9.27 2.49
N ALA A 221 9.40 -9.54 1.92
CA ALA A 221 10.68 -9.16 2.50
C ALA A 221 10.81 -7.63 2.64
N ARG A 222 10.41 -6.87 1.62
CA ARG A 222 10.41 -5.41 1.67
C ARG A 222 9.46 -4.86 2.73
N ARG A 223 8.31 -5.51 2.93
CA ARG A 223 7.33 -5.12 3.93
C ARG A 223 7.73 -5.52 5.37
N ALA A 224 8.45 -6.63 5.54
CA ALA A 224 8.95 -7.09 6.84
C ALA A 224 10.16 -6.28 7.35
N CYS A 225 10.94 -5.66 6.45
CA CYS A 225 12.09 -4.84 6.79
C CYS A 225 11.77 -3.36 7.08
N ASN A 226 10.51 -2.94 6.95
CA ASN A 226 10.07 -1.54 6.99
C ASN A 226 9.09 -1.33 8.14
#